data_AF-R4X0A0-F1
#
_entry.id   AF-R4X0A0-F1
#
_cell.length_a   1.000
_cell.length_b   1.000
_cell.length_c   1.000
_cell.angle_alpha   90.00
_cell.angle_beta   90.00
_cell.angle_gamma   90.00
#
_symmetry.space_group_name_H-M   'P 1'
#
loop_
_entity.id
_entity.type
_entity.pdbx_description
1 polymer ?
#
loop_
_entity_poly.entity_id
_entity_poly.type
_entity_poly.pdbx_seq_one_letter_code
_entity_poly.pdbx_strand_id
1 'polypeptide(L)'
;MGVPPTFDLEGKGTLSQYGKLGSAKQWSPTLLFKYFFNAPSAKLRPFVGIGVTRTWFTDAKITNQQFEGSVLHGPTTVDTDSSWAPVFNVGATYNFTEHWFAGFSVSFIPLKATAKLNTQAQTPVGTLNVQSQAKITLNPIVTYLRVGYRF
;
A
#
# COMPACT_ATOMS: atom_id res chain seq x y z
N MET A 1 -5.01 -14.43 -6.03
CA MET A 1 -4.79 -13.00 -6.32
C MET A 1 -5.78 -12.21 -5.48
N GLY A 2 -5.31 -11.46 -4.47
CA GLY A 2 -6.21 -10.63 -3.65
C GLY A 2 -6.66 -9.41 -4.42
N VAL A 3 -7.93 -9.00 -4.27
CA VAL A 3 -8.44 -7.78 -4.87
C VAL A 3 -7.65 -6.60 -4.28
N PRO A 4 -7.03 -5.74 -5.10
CA PRO A 4 -6.31 -4.57 -4.60
C PRO A 4 -7.30 -3.65 -3.87
N PRO A 5 -6.99 -3.20 -2.65
CA PRO A 5 -7.85 -2.27 -1.94
C PRO A 5 -7.96 -0.95 -2.71
N THR A 6 -9.19 -0.44 -2.78
CA THR A 6 -9.48 0.91 -3.27
C THR A 6 -9.28 1.87 -2.11
N PHE A 7 -8.46 2.90 -2.32
CA PHE A 7 -8.27 3.98 -1.36
C PHE A 7 -9.05 5.21 -1.82
N ASP A 8 -9.78 5.80 -0.89
CA ASP A 8 -10.47 7.05 -1.09
C ASP A 8 -9.47 8.20 -0.85
N LEU A 9 -9.39 9.10 -1.82
CA LEU A 9 -8.56 10.29 -1.74
C LEU A 9 -9.39 11.37 -1.04
N GLU A 10 -9.14 11.58 0.24
CA GLU A 10 -9.81 12.60 1.04
C GLU A 10 -9.04 13.93 1.04
N GLY A 11 -9.78 15.03 0.92
CA GLY A 11 -9.23 16.37 1.05
C GLY A 11 -8.83 16.67 2.49
N LYS A 12 -7.57 17.08 2.72
CA LYS A 12 -7.10 17.55 4.04
C LYS A 12 -6.99 19.07 4.07
N GLY A 13 -7.10 19.66 5.27
CA GLY A 13 -6.94 21.11 5.47
C GLY A 13 -8.06 21.89 4.79
N THR A 14 -7.71 22.88 3.96
CA THR A 14 -8.67 23.70 3.21
C THR A 14 -9.48 22.93 2.17
N LEU A 15 -9.05 21.71 1.83
CA LEU A 15 -9.76 20.83 0.91
C LEU A 15 -10.75 19.89 1.60
N SER A 16 -10.83 19.90 2.94
CA SER A 16 -11.78 19.06 3.71
C SER A 16 -13.24 19.39 3.38
N GLN A 17 -13.53 20.62 2.98
CA GLN A 17 -14.85 21.08 2.54
C GLN A 17 -15.39 20.29 1.34
N TYR A 18 -14.51 19.67 0.55
CA TYR A 18 -14.89 18.85 -0.60
C TYR A 18 -15.00 17.36 -0.24
N GLY A 19 -14.62 16.94 0.97
CA GLY A 19 -14.72 15.55 1.41
C GLY A 19 -13.90 14.59 0.54
N LYS A 20 -14.55 13.55 0.02
CA LYS A 20 -13.93 12.58 -0.90
C LYS A 20 -13.70 13.25 -2.25
N LEU A 21 -12.43 13.38 -2.64
CA LEU A 21 -11.99 13.99 -3.89
C LEU A 21 -11.96 12.96 -5.03
N GLY A 22 -11.60 11.72 -4.73
CA GLY A 22 -11.44 10.67 -5.74
C GLY A 22 -11.18 9.29 -5.15
N SER A 23 -10.83 8.35 -6.02
CA SER A 23 -10.42 7.00 -5.63
C SER A 23 -9.23 6.53 -6.46
N ALA A 24 -8.40 5.68 -5.88
CA ALA A 24 -7.29 5.01 -6.57
C ALA A 24 -7.14 3.57 -6.06
N LYS A 25 -6.79 2.64 -6.94
CA LYS A 25 -6.44 1.28 -6.53
C LYS A 25 -4.96 1.19 -6.27
N GLN A 26 -4.57 0.65 -5.13
CA GLN A 26 -3.18 0.43 -4.79
C GLN A 26 -2.81 -1.03 -5.00
N TRP A 27 -1.79 -1.26 -5.81
CA TRP A 27 -1.13 -2.56 -5.93
C TRP A 27 0.13 -2.57 -5.07
N SER A 28 0.37 -3.65 -4.35
CA SER A 28 1.58 -3.83 -3.52
C SER A 28 2.02 -5.29 -3.48
N PRO A 29 2.30 -5.94 -4.63
CA PRO A 29 2.88 -7.28 -4.62
C PRO A 29 4.18 -7.28 -3.82
N THR A 30 4.32 -8.34 -3.02
CA THR A 30 5.44 -8.51 -2.12
C THR A 30 6.08 -9.86 -2.36
N LEU A 31 7.39 -9.84 -2.61
CA LEU A 31 8.21 -11.03 -2.67
C LEU A 31 8.93 -11.20 -1.33
N LEU A 32 8.75 -12.35 -0.67
CA LEU A 32 9.33 -12.65 0.63
C LEU A 32 10.11 -13.96 0.56
N PHE A 33 11.39 -13.91 0.93
CA PHE A 33 12.16 -15.08 1.28
C PHE A 33 11.95 -15.39 2.76
N LYS A 34 11.62 -16.64 3.10
CA LYS A 34 11.37 -17.07 4.48
C LYS A 34 12.26 -18.23 4.83
N TYR A 35 13.00 -18.09 5.92
CA TYR A 35 13.78 -19.14 6.53
C TYR A 35 13.03 -19.69 7.73
N PHE A 36 12.61 -20.96 7.65
CA PHE A 36 11.95 -21.67 8.73
C PHE A 36 13.00 -22.38 9.57
N PHE A 37 13.00 -22.06 10.87
CA PHE A 37 13.76 -22.81 11.86
C PHE A 37 13.03 -24.15 12.14
N ASN A 38 13.80 -25.12 12.62
CA ASN A 38 13.38 -26.49 12.94
C ASN A 38 13.09 -27.39 11.73
N ALA A 39 13.05 -28.70 12.02
CA ALA A 39 12.73 -29.72 11.04
C ALA A 39 11.32 -29.51 10.44
N PRO A 40 11.09 -29.94 9.18
CA PRO A 40 9.79 -29.81 8.53
C PRO A 40 8.60 -30.43 9.27
N SER A 41 8.88 -31.47 10.09
CA SER A 41 7.95 -32.23 10.94
C SER A 41 7.76 -31.67 12.35
N ALA A 42 8.53 -30.65 12.75
CA ALA A 42 8.40 -30.08 14.09
C ALA A 42 7.02 -29.44 14.30
N LYS A 43 6.45 -29.59 15.50
CA LYS A 43 5.14 -28.98 15.85
C LYS A 43 5.20 -27.46 15.80
N LEU A 44 6.23 -26.85 16.38
CA LEU A 44 6.45 -25.41 16.33
C LEU A 44 7.60 -25.10 15.36
N ARG A 45 7.34 -24.24 14.38
CA ARG A 45 8.31 -23.82 13.37
C ARG A 45 8.36 -22.29 13.31
N PRO A 46 9.21 -21.66 14.12
CA PRO A 46 9.52 -20.25 14.00
C PRO A 46 10.12 -19.97 12.62
N PHE A 47 9.95 -18.76 12.11
CA PHE A 47 10.58 -18.33 10.87
C PHE A 47 10.86 -16.84 10.89
N VAL A 48 11.89 -16.47 10.14
CA VAL A 48 12.17 -15.08 9.77
C VAL A 48 12.13 -14.97 8.25
N GLY A 49 11.81 -13.79 7.77
CA GLY A 49 11.75 -13.51 6.35
C GLY A 49 12.17 -12.09 6.05
N ILE A 50 12.73 -11.93 4.88
CA ILE A 50 13.10 -10.65 4.31
C ILE A 50 12.60 -10.61 2.87
N GLY A 51 12.19 -9.44 2.42
CA GLY A 51 11.55 -9.29 1.14
C GLY A 51 11.57 -7.87 0.64
N VAL A 52 10.92 -7.69 -0.49
CA VAL A 52 10.72 -6.39 -1.10
C VAL A 52 9.28 -6.32 -1.62
N THR A 53 8.66 -5.16 -1.47
CA THR A 53 7.35 -4.86 -2.04
C THR A 53 7.50 -3.75 -3.07
N ARG A 54 6.72 -3.83 -4.15
CA ARG A 54 6.61 -2.77 -5.15
C ARG A 54 5.21 -2.19 -5.09
N THR A 55 5.09 -0.90 -4.80
CA THR A 55 3.81 -0.21 -4.74
C THR A 55 3.62 0.65 -5.98
N TRP A 56 2.46 0.53 -6.63
CA TRP A 56 2.03 1.44 -7.69
C TRP A 56 0.51 1.61 -7.62
N PHE A 57 0.01 2.73 -8.16
CA PHE A 57 -1.41 3.05 -8.18
C PHE A 57 -1.96 2.94 -9.61
N THR A 58 -3.15 2.38 -9.74
CA THR A 58 -3.89 2.26 -11.01
C THR A 58 -5.31 2.79 -10.82
N ASP A 59 -6.00 3.10 -11.91
CA ASP A 59 -7.40 3.56 -11.91
C ASP A 59 -7.65 4.79 -11.03
N ALA A 60 -6.69 5.71 -10.94
CA ALA A 60 -6.88 6.95 -10.19
C ALA A 60 -7.89 7.87 -10.89
N LYS A 61 -9.00 8.15 -10.22
CA LYS A 61 -10.10 8.97 -10.76
C LYS A 61 -10.55 10.00 -9.74
N ILE A 62 -10.77 11.23 -10.19
CA ILE A 62 -11.45 12.26 -9.40
C ILE A 62 -12.96 11.97 -9.49
N THR A 63 -13.62 11.85 -8.34
CA THR A 63 -15.07 11.56 -8.27
C THR A 63 -15.87 12.78 -7.83
N ASN A 64 -15.19 13.85 -7.44
CA ASN A 64 -15.82 15.06 -6.95
C ASN A 64 -15.80 16.16 -8.02
N GLN A 65 -16.96 16.36 -8.65
CA GLN A 65 -17.13 17.34 -9.72
C GLN A 65 -16.95 18.79 -9.25
N GLN A 66 -17.27 19.10 -8.00
CA GLN A 66 -17.11 20.45 -7.45
C GLN A 66 -15.64 20.78 -7.18
N PHE A 67 -14.86 19.81 -6.73
CA PHE A 67 -13.41 19.93 -6.60
C PHE A 67 -12.71 20.02 -7.98
N GLU A 68 -13.14 19.18 -8.93
CA GLU A 68 -12.62 19.18 -10.30
C GLU A 68 -12.87 20.52 -11.01
N GLY A 69 -14.07 21.08 -10.89
CA GLY A 69 -14.43 22.35 -11.51
C GLY A 69 -13.84 23.59 -10.80
N SER A 70 -13.86 23.62 -9.47
CA SER A 70 -13.52 24.84 -8.71
C SER A 70 -12.06 24.93 -8.27
N VAL A 71 -11.34 23.81 -8.21
CA VAL A 71 -9.95 23.78 -7.72
C VAL A 71 -8.98 23.33 -8.81
N LEU A 72 -9.32 22.26 -9.52
CA LEU A 72 -8.46 21.71 -10.57
C LEU A 72 -8.68 22.40 -11.93
N HIS A 73 -9.80 23.10 -12.12
CA HIS A 73 -10.16 23.83 -13.35
C HIS A 73 -10.14 22.97 -14.63
N GLY A 74 -10.36 21.65 -14.51
CA GLY A 74 -10.41 20.73 -15.65
C GLY A 74 -10.11 19.26 -15.33
N PRO A 75 -10.31 18.36 -16.32
CA PRO A 75 -10.09 16.92 -16.16
C PRO A 75 -8.61 16.62 -15.89
N THR A 76 -8.35 15.92 -14.79
CA THR A 76 -7.00 15.66 -14.27
C THR A 76 -6.67 14.17 -14.34
N THR A 77 -5.60 13.83 -15.06
CA THR A 77 -5.02 12.47 -15.09
C THR A 77 -3.95 12.36 -13.99
N VAL A 78 -4.00 11.27 -13.22
CA VAL A 78 -3.08 11.01 -12.11
C VAL A 78 -2.15 9.85 -12.48
N ASP A 79 -0.91 10.19 -12.84
CA ASP A 79 0.16 9.21 -13.02
C ASP A 79 0.97 9.08 -11.73
N THR A 80 1.23 7.85 -11.29
CA THR A 80 1.97 7.59 -10.05
C THR A 80 3.20 6.72 -10.31
N ASP A 81 4.37 7.21 -9.89
CA ASP A 81 5.62 6.46 -9.93
C ASP A 81 5.54 5.20 -9.06
N SER A 82 6.13 4.10 -9.53
CA SER A 82 6.26 2.89 -8.72
C SER A 82 7.36 3.04 -7.67
N SER A 83 7.09 2.71 -6.42
CA SER A 83 8.07 2.75 -5.33
C SER A 83 8.37 1.35 -4.81
N TRP A 84 9.62 1.13 -4.38
CA TRP A 84 10.04 -0.11 -3.75
C TRP A 84 10.27 0.10 -2.25
N ALA A 85 9.93 -0.90 -1.44
CA ALA A 85 10.21 -0.88 -0.01
C ALA A 85 10.66 -2.26 0.50
N PRO A 86 11.65 -2.32 1.41
CA PRO A 86 12.03 -3.56 2.05
C PRO A 86 10.94 -4.03 3.01
N VAL A 87 10.83 -5.34 3.19
CA VAL A 87 9.88 -5.99 4.10
C VAL A 87 10.63 -6.94 5.01
N PHE A 88 10.45 -6.78 6.31
CA PHE A 88 10.94 -7.72 7.32
C PHE A 88 9.76 -8.48 7.87
N ASN A 89 9.85 -9.79 8.00
CA ASN A 89 8.76 -10.64 8.46
C ASN A 89 9.28 -11.61 9.51
N VAL A 90 8.54 -11.80 10.59
CA VAL A 90 8.85 -12.78 11.63
C VAL A 90 7.56 -13.48 12.02
N GLY A 91 7.63 -14.77 12.30
CA GLY A 91 6.44 -15.50 12.67
C GLY A 91 6.75 -16.88 13.19
N ALA A 92 5.69 -17.60 13.51
CA ALA A 92 5.75 -19.00 13.87
C ALA A 92 4.54 -19.73 13.31
N THR A 93 4.75 -20.97 12.91
CA THR A 93 3.66 -21.88 12.57
C THR A 93 3.60 -23.03 13.55
N TYR A 94 2.38 -23.42 13.90
CA TYR A 94 2.08 -24.55 14.76
C TYR A 94 1.31 -25.61 13.97
N ASN A 95 1.88 -26.79 13.84
CA ASN A 95 1.26 -27.94 13.21
C ASN A 95 0.38 -28.65 14.24
N PHE A 96 -0.94 -28.65 14.02
CA PHE A 96 -1.88 -29.40 14.86
C PHE A 96 -1.86 -30.87 14.50
N THR A 97 -1.78 -31.17 13.20
CA THR A 97 -1.64 -32.51 12.63
C THR A 97 -0.60 -32.48 11.51
N GLU A 98 -0.32 -33.61 10.85
CA GLU A 98 0.59 -33.67 9.70
C GLU A 98 0.11 -32.83 8.51
N HIS A 99 -1.20 -32.63 8.42
CA HIS A 99 -1.84 -31.91 7.33
C HIS A 99 -2.26 -30.49 7.74
N TRP A 100 -2.72 -30.28 8.98
CA TRP A 100 -3.23 -28.98 9.43
C TRP A 100 -2.22 -28.18 10.23
N PHE A 101 -2.05 -26.91 9.87
CA PHE A 101 -1.22 -25.98 10.61
C PHE A 101 -1.88 -24.60 10.73
N ALA A 102 -1.65 -23.93 11.86
CA ALA A 102 -1.86 -22.49 12.00
C ALA A 102 -0.52 -21.76 11.89
N GLY A 103 -0.56 -20.51 11.50
CA GLY A 103 0.59 -19.63 11.52
C GLY A 103 0.21 -18.22 11.92
N PHE A 104 1.09 -17.60 12.68
CA PHE A 104 1.05 -16.19 13.00
C PHE A 104 2.33 -15.54 12.48
N SER A 105 2.21 -14.33 11.93
CA SER A 105 3.38 -13.55 11.53
C SER A 105 3.13 -12.07 11.65
N VAL A 106 4.20 -11.35 11.92
CA VAL A 106 4.28 -9.90 11.98
C VAL A 106 5.27 -9.43 10.92
N SER A 107 4.86 -8.48 10.09
CA SER A 107 5.71 -7.84 9.09
C SER A 107 5.94 -6.39 9.44
N PHE A 108 7.18 -5.93 9.32
CA PHE A 108 7.59 -4.55 9.43
C PHE A 108 8.06 -4.05 8.08
N ILE A 109 7.51 -2.91 7.63
CA ILE A 109 7.85 -2.30 6.34
C ILE A 109 8.28 -0.87 6.65
N PRO A 110 9.58 -0.54 6.65
CA PRO A 110 10.00 0.84 6.81
C PRO A 110 9.76 1.59 5.49
N LEU A 111 8.57 2.16 5.33
CA LEU A 111 8.16 2.87 4.12
C LEU A 111 8.43 4.37 4.28
N LYS A 112 9.43 4.85 3.55
CA LYS A 112 9.61 6.28 3.30
C LYS A 112 8.99 6.60 1.95
N ALA A 113 7.74 7.04 1.95
CA ALA A 113 7.05 7.42 0.72
C ALA A 113 7.14 8.93 0.53
N THR A 114 7.55 9.37 -0.65
CA THR A 114 7.38 10.78 -1.05
C THR A 114 6.21 10.82 -2.02
N ALA A 115 5.04 11.24 -1.55
CA ALA A 115 3.90 11.47 -2.42
C ALA A 115 4.17 12.77 -3.20
N LYS A 116 4.48 12.64 -4.49
CA LYS A 116 4.53 13.78 -5.41
C LYS A 116 3.14 13.98 -5.97
N LEU A 117 2.48 15.06 -5.58
CA LEU A 117 1.23 15.49 -6.18
C LEU A 117 1.57 16.44 -7.33
N ASN A 118 1.38 15.97 -8.57
CA ASN A 118 1.46 16.81 -9.75
C ASN A 118 0.06 17.36 -10.03
N THR A 119 -0.11 18.66 -9.89
CA THR A 119 -1.38 19.34 -10.16
C THR A 119 -1.19 20.29 -11.32
N GLN A 120 -1.96 20.12 -12.41
CA GLN A 120 -2.08 21.16 -13.43
C GLN A 120 -3.02 22.24 -12.89
N ALA A 121 -2.44 23.31 -12.36
CA ALA A 121 -3.22 24.47 -11.93
C ALA A 121 -3.35 25.43 -13.12
N GLN A 122 -4.58 25.75 -13.53
CA GLN A 122 -4.79 26.92 -14.39
C GLN A 122 -4.51 28.18 -13.59
N THR A 123 -3.55 28.97 -14.05
CA THR A 123 -3.22 30.28 -13.49
C THR A 123 -3.55 31.37 -14.51
N PRO A 124 -3.69 32.65 -14.10
CA PRO A 124 -3.98 33.77 -15.01
C PRO A 124 -2.95 33.99 -16.13
N VAL A 125 -1.82 33.25 -16.12
CA VAL A 125 -0.73 33.32 -17.10
C VAL A 125 -0.54 32.00 -17.88
N GLY A 126 -1.46 31.03 -17.71
CA GLY A 126 -1.43 29.72 -18.38
C GLY A 126 -1.48 28.52 -17.41
N THR A 127 -1.53 27.30 -17.95
CA THR A 127 -1.54 26.05 -17.17
C THR A 127 -0.13 25.76 -16.64
N LEU A 128 0.04 25.75 -15.31
CA LEU A 128 1.31 25.44 -14.65
C LEU A 128 1.23 24.09 -13.93
N ASN A 129 2.23 23.24 -14.18
CA ASN A 129 2.46 22.01 -13.43
C ASN A 129 3.07 22.37 -12.07
N VAL A 130 2.27 22.30 -11.00
CA VAL A 130 2.74 22.47 -9.62
C VAL A 130 3.08 21.09 -9.06
N GLN A 131 4.36 20.85 -8.79
CA GLN A 131 4.82 19.64 -8.08
C GLN A 131 4.87 19.91 -6.57
N SER A 132 3.90 19.37 -5.83
CA SER A 132 3.95 19.39 -4.36
C SER A 132 4.49 18.06 -3.85
N GLN A 133 5.53 18.10 -3.01
CA GLN A 133 6.17 16.92 -2.45
C GLN A 133 5.79 16.77 -0.97
N ALA A 134 4.99 15.77 -0.63
CA ALA A 134 4.70 15.40 0.74
C ALA A 134 5.55 14.20 1.15
N LYS A 135 6.47 14.40 2.11
CA LYS A 135 7.24 13.30 2.71
C LYS A 135 6.39 12.63 3.77
N ILE A 136 5.99 11.39 3.51
CA ILE A 136 5.21 10.55 4.43
C ILE A 136 6.12 9.43 4.90
N THR A 137 6.43 9.45 6.20
CA THR A 137 7.17 8.35 6.84
C THR A 137 6.16 7.45 7.50
N LEU A 138 5.96 6.26 6.93
CA LEU A 138 5.02 5.27 7.44
C LEU A 138 5.78 3.99 7.74
N ASN A 139 5.75 3.52 8.98
CA ASN A 139 6.39 2.28 9.37
C ASN A 139 5.31 1.26 9.78
N PRO A 140 4.46 0.78 8.84
CA PRO A 140 3.37 -0.10 9.21
C PRO A 140 3.89 -1.44 9.75
N ILE A 141 3.23 -1.89 10.81
CA ILE A 141 3.35 -3.24 11.36
C ILE A 141 2.09 -3.99 10.91
N VAL A 142 2.27 -5.05 10.13
CA VAL A 142 1.17 -5.87 9.59
C VAL A 142 1.17 -7.22 10.29
N THR A 143 0.11 -7.52 11.01
CA THR A 143 -0.10 -8.83 11.65
C THR A 143 -0.94 -9.73 10.74
N TYR A 144 -0.57 -11.00 10.63
CA TYR A 144 -1.22 -11.97 9.77
C TYR A 144 -1.41 -13.30 10.50
N LEU A 145 -2.64 -13.81 10.46
CA LEU A 145 -3.03 -15.13 10.93
C LEU A 145 -3.43 -15.99 9.74
N ARG A 146 -2.92 -17.22 9.67
CA ARG A 146 -3.25 -18.20 8.63
C ARG A 146 -3.56 -19.54 9.22
N VAL A 147 -4.48 -20.27 8.59
CA VAL A 147 -4.67 -21.70 8.76
C VAL A 147 -4.49 -22.34 7.39
N GLY A 148 -3.76 -23.45 7.33
CA GLY A 148 -3.46 -24.11 6.07
C GLY A 148 -3.48 -25.63 6.18
N TYR A 149 -3.69 -26.25 5.02
CA TYR A 149 -3.62 -27.69 4.80
C TYR A 149 -2.41 -28.01 3.93
N ARG A 150 -1.62 -29.01 4.32
CA ARG A 150 -0.50 -29.58 3.55
C ARG A 150 -0.96 -30.91 2.96
N PHE A 151 -0.78 -31.07 1.65
CA PHE A 151 -0.99 -32.31 0.91
C PHE A 151 0.29 -33.13 0.85
#